data_AF-A0A810NML2-F1
#
_entry.id   AF-A0A810NML2-F1
#
_cell.length_a   1.000
_cell.length_b   1.000
_cell.length_c   1.000
_cell.angle_alpha   90.00
_cell.angle_beta   90.00
_cell.angle_gamma   90.00
#
_symmetry.space_group_name_H-M   'P 1'
#
loop_
_entity.id
_entity.type
_entity.pdbx_description
1 polymer ?
#
loop_
_entity_poly.entity_id
_entity_poly.type
_entity_poly.pdbx_seq_one_letter_code
_entity_poly.pdbx_strand_id
1 'polypeptide(L)'
;MSCARPWTYAGSATRTTVEPTSTCPLEQRDELKSSLTPVDEERAAVLLATRELLDRYRTAPHAATRRWESAIVDVILRHGSSSDARALLAAFLDDPRARRRLVPVFARHGDLPTAERLVAVCVDAGRLREGVPTEVLHAVGYLGYEPAERMLWDHVEGPYDEAMNACLGLLHLPCRDLRTDIAQALERHFGVNLFPEFLPVLATKTGDPSWLDKLVTWGEGGASTDCNGGLILGIALHGGRARTAFTQLLWNPRWEAHGPGTGSDYWAYAGARALGLSMAELYADLVARLESDADVDDKRHCLSTFTALLGYWASRPWLGLRSAPDPAETCDALLDLLFAWSTPHRDDSLIGLAGQVLDSDDRDLARLHELENELHVRAVHEVEVRSLMSRGWKNRDRNRQSANPWRSRRAAP
;
A
#
# COMPACT_ATOMS: atom_id res chain seq x y z
N MET A 1 -24.79 -7.01 -51.75
CA MET A 1 -26.25 -6.82 -51.68
C MET A 1 -26.54 -5.75 -50.63
N SER A 2 -27.14 -4.65 -51.10
CA SER A 2 -27.88 -3.55 -50.41
C SER A 2 -27.42 -3.11 -49.01
N CYS A 3 -26.82 -1.94 -48.78
CA CYS A 3 -27.32 -0.54 -48.87
C CYS A 3 -28.63 -0.24 -48.13
N ALA A 4 -28.54 0.69 -47.15
CA ALA A 4 -29.36 1.90 -46.95
C ALA A 4 -29.85 2.16 -45.50
N ARG A 5 -29.33 3.23 -44.88
CA ARG A 5 -30.06 4.15 -43.96
C ARG A 5 -30.94 5.10 -44.81
N PRO A 6 -31.65 6.14 -44.30
CA PRO A 6 -32.08 6.52 -42.93
C PRO A 6 -33.58 6.90 -42.87
N TRP A 7 -34.09 7.24 -41.68
CA TRP A 7 -35.31 8.05 -41.53
C TRP A 7 -35.03 9.27 -40.65
N THR A 8 -35.41 10.44 -41.17
CA THR A 8 -35.57 11.74 -40.49
C THR A 8 -37.03 12.16 -40.66
N TYR A 9 -37.65 12.74 -39.64
CA TYR A 9 -38.75 13.70 -39.85
C TYR A 9 -38.81 14.73 -38.72
N ALA A 10 -39.29 15.91 -39.09
CA ALA A 10 -39.14 17.19 -38.41
C ALA A 10 -40.49 17.76 -37.90
N GLY A 11 -40.40 18.90 -37.19
CA GLY A 11 -41.50 19.85 -36.95
C GLY A 11 -42.11 19.74 -35.55
N SER A 12 -42.47 20.81 -34.82
CA SER A 12 -42.73 22.19 -35.19
C SER A 12 -42.77 23.08 -33.93
N ALA A 13 -42.65 24.38 -34.14
CA ALA A 13 -42.61 25.44 -33.13
C ALA A 13 -44.01 25.96 -32.77
N THR A 14 -44.17 26.52 -31.57
CA THR A 14 -45.13 27.60 -31.29
C THR A 14 -44.49 28.67 -30.41
N ARG A 15 -44.46 29.88 -30.98
CA ARG A 15 -44.21 31.18 -30.32
C ARG A 15 -45.48 31.62 -29.61
N THR A 16 -45.36 32.20 -28.43
CA THR A 16 -46.29 33.24 -27.95
C THR A 16 -45.50 34.37 -27.32
N THR A 17 -45.59 35.54 -27.95
CA THR A 17 -45.10 36.84 -27.52
C THR A 17 -46.16 37.54 -26.67
N VAL A 18 -45.79 38.06 -25.49
CA VAL A 18 -46.35 39.31 -24.93
C VAL A 18 -45.21 40.06 -24.23
N GLU A 19 -45.17 41.35 -24.50
CA GLU A 19 -44.13 42.34 -24.25
C GLU A 19 -44.49 43.20 -22.99
N PRO A 20 -43.83 44.34 -22.68
CA PRO A 20 -42.90 44.48 -21.57
C PRO A 20 -43.36 45.44 -20.44
N THR A 21 -42.71 45.39 -19.28
CA THR A 21 -42.66 46.53 -18.35
C THR A 21 -41.23 46.79 -17.88
N SER A 22 -40.67 47.82 -18.51
CA SER A 22 -39.68 48.76 -18.00
C SER A 22 -39.61 48.86 -16.47
N THR A 23 -38.42 48.64 -15.92
CA THR A 23 -37.73 49.60 -15.04
C THR A 23 -36.31 49.09 -14.74
N CYS A 24 -35.31 49.80 -15.27
CA CYS A 24 -33.96 49.82 -14.71
C CYS A 24 -33.90 51.05 -13.80
N PRO A 25 -33.19 51.01 -12.67
CA PRO A 25 -31.80 51.45 -12.73
C PRO A 25 -30.83 50.67 -11.81
N LEU A 26 -29.63 50.45 -12.36
CA LEU A 26 -28.32 50.70 -11.73
C LEU A 26 -28.20 50.45 -10.22
N GLU A 27 -27.59 49.32 -9.85
CA GLU A 27 -26.55 49.15 -8.80
C GLU A 27 -26.51 47.68 -8.37
N GLN A 28 -25.62 46.88 -8.96
CA GLN A 28 -25.05 45.64 -8.38
C GLN A 28 -24.13 44.99 -9.41
N ARG A 29 -22.96 45.61 -9.61
CA ARG A 29 -21.80 44.99 -10.23
C ARG A 29 -20.60 45.36 -9.38
N ASP A 30 -20.39 44.60 -8.29
CA ASP A 30 -19.06 44.37 -7.68
C ASP A 30 -19.12 43.45 -6.43
N GLU A 31 -19.97 42.41 -6.42
CA GLU A 31 -19.94 41.37 -5.39
C GLU A 31 -19.95 39.97 -6.02
N LEU A 32 -18.88 39.67 -6.75
CA LEU A 32 -18.52 38.30 -7.14
C LEU A 32 -17.01 38.24 -7.42
N LYS A 33 -16.23 38.74 -6.46
CA LYS A 33 -14.81 38.44 -6.35
C LYS A 33 -14.55 37.82 -4.98
N SER A 34 -14.22 36.53 -5.04
CA SER A 34 -13.23 35.90 -4.18
C SER A 34 -13.49 35.98 -2.67
N SER A 35 -14.31 35.05 -2.19
CA SER A 35 -14.21 34.57 -0.81
C SER A 35 -13.85 33.09 -0.82
N LEU A 36 -12.68 32.76 -1.37
CA LEU A 36 -11.97 31.55 -0.95
C LEU A 36 -11.54 31.80 0.49
N THR A 37 -11.93 30.91 1.40
CA THR A 37 -11.48 31.00 2.78
C THR A 37 -9.97 30.71 2.83
N PRO A 38 -9.21 31.23 3.82
CA PRO A 38 -7.79 30.89 3.98
C PRO A 38 -7.53 29.37 4.14
N VAL A 39 -8.56 28.59 4.46
CA VAL A 39 -8.53 27.12 4.56
C VAL A 39 -8.58 26.44 3.18
N ASP A 40 -9.08 27.13 2.15
CA ASP A 40 -9.12 26.64 0.77
C ASP A 40 -7.89 27.05 -0.05
N GLU A 41 -7.16 28.10 0.35
CA GLU A 41 -5.84 28.43 -0.20
C GLU A 41 -4.70 27.61 0.43
N GLU A 42 -4.90 27.05 1.65
CA GLU A 42 -4.00 26.06 2.25
C GLU A 42 -4.15 24.66 1.60
N ARG A 43 -5.16 24.48 0.72
CA ARG A 43 -5.40 23.28 -0.10
C ARG A 43 -4.79 23.41 -1.50
N ALA A 44 -4.02 22.36 -1.87
CA ALA A 44 -3.47 22.06 -3.21
C ALA A 44 -2.04 22.52 -3.54
N ALA A 45 -1.11 22.48 -2.58
CA ALA A 45 0.30 22.37 -2.94
C ALA A 45 0.63 20.91 -3.35
N VAL A 46 0.49 20.60 -4.63
CA VAL A 46 1.02 19.37 -5.24
C VAL A 46 2.53 19.32 -5.06
N LEU A 47 3.08 18.15 -4.69
CA LEU A 47 4.51 17.95 -4.52
C LEU A 47 5.28 18.31 -5.80
N LEU A 48 6.51 18.77 -5.62
CA LEU A 48 7.43 18.99 -6.74
C LEU A 48 7.65 17.69 -7.54
N ALA A 49 7.79 16.56 -6.86
CA ALA A 49 7.91 15.23 -7.45
C ALA A 49 6.73 14.91 -8.38
N THR A 50 5.50 15.20 -7.95
CA THR A 50 4.29 15.01 -8.78
C THR A 50 4.30 15.91 -10.01
N ARG A 51 4.73 17.18 -9.87
CA ARG A 51 4.85 18.10 -11.01
C ARG A 51 5.89 17.64 -12.01
N GLU A 52 7.05 17.20 -11.53
CA GLU A 52 8.14 16.67 -12.36
C GLU A 52 7.69 15.41 -13.11
N LEU A 53 6.97 14.52 -12.45
CA LEU A 53 6.38 13.33 -13.07
C LEU A 53 5.42 13.69 -14.21
N LEU A 54 4.48 14.59 -13.93
CA LEU A 54 3.50 15.05 -14.91
C LEU A 54 4.16 15.79 -16.08
N ASP A 55 5.16 16.63 -15.82
CA ASP A 55 5.90 17.31 -16.89
C ASP A 55 6.60 16.31 -17.80
N ARG A 56 7.25 15.30 -17.23
CA ARG A 56 7.95 14.28 -18.01
C ARG A 56 7.01 13.40 -18.82
N TYR A 57 5.83 13.06 -18.30
CA TYR A 57 4.81 12.37 -19.09
C TYR A 57 4.34 13.18 -20.30
N ARG A 58 4.34 14.52 -20.22
CA ARG A 58 3.96 15.39 -21.34
C ARG A 58 5.08 15.62 -22.33
N THR A 59 6.28 15.88 -21.85
CA THR A 59 7.40 16.36 -22.68
C THR A 59 8.26 15.24 -23.24
N ALA A 60 8.34 14.10 -22.56
CA ALA A 60 9.20 12.99 -22.95
C ALA A 60 8.66 11.63 -22.43
N PRO A 61 7.49 11.16 -22.92
CA PRO A 61 6.80 9.98 -22.39
C PRO A 61 7.61 8.67 -22.46
N HIS A 62 8.62 8.59 -23.34
CA HIS A 62 9.50 7.43 -23.48
C HIS A 62 10.87 7.60 -22.81
N ALA A 63 11.16 8.76 -22.23
CA ALA A 63 12.47 9.07 -21.63
C ALA A 63 12.53 8.83 -20.11
N ALA A 64 11.42 8.48 -19.48
CA ALA A 64 11.42 8.05 -18.09
C ALA A 64 11.94 6.61 -18.01
N THR A 65 13.08 6.41 -17.37
CA THR A 65 13.51 5.04 -17.04
C THR A 65 12.57 4.48 -15.98
N ARG A 66 12.32 3.16 -16.03
CA ARG A 66 11.55 2.48 -14.97
C ARG A 66 12.11 2.78 -13.58
N ARG A 67 13.43 2.92 -13.43
CA ARG A 67 14.05 3.21 -12.13
C ARG A 67 13.70 4.61 -11.62
N TRP A 68 13.76 5.62 -12.49
CA TRP A 68 13.44 7.00 -12.10
C TRP A 68 11.96 7.16 -11.73
N GLU A 69 11.06 6.59 -12.53
CA GLU A 69 9.63 6.67 -12.24
C GLU A 69 9.29 6.00 -10.92
N SER A 70 9.86 4.82 -10.64
CA SER A 70 9.70 4.16 -9.34
C SER A 70 10.15 5.06 -8.19
N ALA A 71 11.33 5.67 -8.29
CA ALA A 71 11.85 6.54 -7.23
C ALA A 71 10.94 7.75 -6.98
N ILE A 72 10.43 8.39 -8.03
CA ILE A 72 9.51 9.53 -7.90
C ILE A 72 8.16 9.08 -7.32
N VAL A 73 7.60 7.96 -7.78
CA VAL A 73 6.36 7.40 -7.25
C VAL A 73 6.50 7.05 -5.77
N ASP A 74 7.62 6.49 -5.34
CA ASP A 74 7.89 6.18 -3.93
C ASP A 74 7.90 7.43 -3.06
N VAL A 75 8.49 8.53 -3.55
CA VAL A 75 8.43 9.83 -2.86
C VAL A 75 6.98 10.30 -2.71
N ILE A 76 6.17 10.20 -3.76
CA ILE A 76 4.75 10.59 -3.72
C ILE A 76 3.95 9.65 -2.81
N LEU A 77 4.24 8.35 -2.80
CA LEU A 77 3.60 7.41 -1.88
C LEU A 77 3.90 7.78 -0.43
N ARG A 78 5.14 8.11 -0.08
CA ARG A 78 5.53 8.41 1.30
C ARG A 78 5.08 9.79 1.77
N HIS A 79 5.09 10.80 0.88
CA HIS A 79 4.95 12.20 1.28
C HIS A 79 3.81 12.96 0.58
N GLY A 80 3.12 12.30 -0.35
CA GLY A 80 2.03 12.88 -1.12
C GLY A 80 0.77 13.12 -0.31
N SER A 81 -0.23 13.63 -1.02
CA SER A 81 -1.53 14.01 -0.50
C SER A 81 -2.62 13.69 -1.51
N SER A 82 -3.88 13.87 -1.11
CA SER A 82 -5.01 13.77 -2.03
C SER A 82 -4.94 14.73 -3.22
N SER A 83 -4.20 15.84 -3.09
CA SER A 83 -3.98 16.75 -4.22
C SER A 83 -3.08 16.11 -5.29
N ASP A 84 -2.08 15.33 -4.87
CA ASP A 84 -1.18 14.60 -5.76
C ASP A 84 -1.92 13.48 -6.49
N ALA A 85 -2.70 12.68 -5.77
CA ALA A 85 -3.55 11.64 -6.36
C ALA A 85 -4.50 12.22 -7.42
N ARG A 86 -5.19 13.32 -7.10
CA ARG A 86 -6.12 13.96 -8.02
C ARG A 86 -5.43 14.53 -9.27
N ALA A 87 -4.23 15.09 -9.11
CA ALA A 87 -3.45 15.61 -10.23
C ALA A 87 -2.95 14.50 -11.17
N LEU A 88 -2.58 13.35 -10.61
CA LEU A 88 -2.07 12.18 -11.35
C LEU A 88 -3.18 11.37 -12.02
N LEU A 89 -4.41 11.44 -11.54
CA LEU A 89 -5.52 10.63 -12.04
C LEU A 89 -5.76 10.85 -13.53
N ALA A 90 -5.78 12.10 -13.99
CA ALA A 90 -5.99 12.40 -15.41
C ALA A 90 -4.88 11.79 -16.31
N ALA A 91 -3.63 11.81 -15.83
CA ALA A 91 -2.54 11.14 -16.53
C ALA A 91 -2.76 9.62 -16.51
N PHE A 92 -3.05 8.99 -15.39
CA PHE A 92 -3.31 7.54 -15.39
C PHE A 92 -4.41 7.12 -16.39
N LEU A 93 -5.54 7.83 -16.42
CA LEU A 93 -6.68 7.47 -17.27
C LEU A 93 -6.44 7.63 -18.78
N ASP A 94 -5.42 8.39 -19.17
CA ASP A 94 -5.00 8.57 -20.57
C ASP A 94 -4.19 7.37 -21.09
N ASP A 95 -3.39 6.73 -20.24
CA ASP A 95 -2.70 5.46 -20.57
C ASP A 95 -2.51 4.59 -19.31
N PRO A 96 -3.55 3.84 -18.89
CA PRO A 96 -3.51 3.03 -17.67
C PRO A 96 -2.39 1.98 -17.67
N ARG A 97 -2.11 1.38 -18.83
CA ARG A 97 -1.12 0.31 -18.97
C ARG A 97 0.29 0.85 -18.74
N ALA A 98 0.64 1.96 -19.39
CA ALA A 98 1.96 2.56 -19.24
C ALA A 98 2.16 3.16 -17.84
N ARG A 99 1.08 3.62 -17.20
CA ARG A 99 1.11 4.37 -15.93
C ARG A 99 0.64 3.54 -14.73
N ARG A 100 0.71 2.20 -14.81
CA ARG A 100 0.23 1.28 -13.75
C ARG A 100 0.79 1.56 -12.35
N ARG A 101 2.00 2.11 -12.26
CA ARG A 101 2.66 2.45 -10.99
C ARG A 101 1.98 3.57 -10.21
N LEU A 102 1.08 4.31 -10.83
CA LEU A 102 0.30 5.35 -10.15
C LEU A 102 -0.83 4.76 -9.29
N VAL A 103 -1.23 3.50 -9.52
CA VAL A 103 -2.39 2.91 -8.83
C VAL A 103 -2.23 2.89 -7.30
N PRO A 104 -1.08 2.50 -6.73
CA PRO A 104 -0.80 2.65 -5.30
C PRO A 104 -0.99 4.08 -4.76
N VAL A 105 -0.69 5.12 -5.55
CA VAL A 105 -0.84 6.52 -5.13
C VAL A 105 -2.32 6.85 -4.95
N PHE A 106 -3.18 6.36 -5.85
CA PHE A 106 -4.62 6.54 -5.74
C PHE A 106 -5.18 5.79 -4.54
N ALA A 107 -4.75 4.56 -4.30
CA ALA A 107 -5.19 3.82 -3.12
C ALA A 107 -4.79 4.53 -1.82
N ARG A 108 -3.53 4.96 -1.70
CA ARG A 108 -3.02 5.58 -0.46
C ARG A 108 -3.57 6.97 -0.19
N HIS A 109 -3.70 7.80 -1.22
CA HIS A 109 -3.96 9.23 -1.07
C HIS A 109 -5.28 9.70 -1.69
N GLY A 110 -5.91 8.86 -2.52
CA GLY A 110 -7.19 9.17 -3.15
C GLY A 110 -8.35 9.21 -2.17
N ASP A 111 -9.51 9.49 -2.73
CA ASP A 111 -10.79 9.61 -2.03
C ASP A 111 -11.87 8.78 -2.75
N LEU A 112 -13.08 8.74 -2.18
CA LEU A 112 -14.19 8.00 -2.77
C LEU A 112 -14.50 8.44 -4.23
N PRO A 113 -14.50 9.74 -4.59
CA PRO A 113 -14.60 10.18 -5.98
C PRO A 113 -13.51 9.62 -6.90
N THR A 114 -12.28 9.44 -6.39
CA THR A 114 -11.21 8.78 -7.15
C THR A 114 -11.59 7.33 -7.47
N ALA A 115 -12.13 6.57 -6.52
CA ALA A 115 -12.57 5.20 -6.74
C ALA A 115 -13.73 5.11 -7.75
N GLU A 116 -14.73 5.97 -7.60
CA GLU A 116 -15.86 6.06 -8.53
C GLU A 116 -15.37 6.33 -9.96
N ARG A 117 -14.42 7.25 -10.10
CA ARG A 117 -13.83 7.60 -11.40
C ARG A 117 -13.02 6.45 -12.01
N LEU A 118 -12.25 5.73 -11.19
CA LEU A 118 -11.53 4.53 -11.62
C LEU A 118 -12.51 3.48 -12.14
N VAL A 119 -13.57 3.17 -11.39
CA VAL A 119 -14.60 2.21 -11.84
C VAL A 119 -15.25 2.66 -13.14
N ALA A 120 -15.72 3.92 -13.21
CA ALA A 120 -16.45 4.41 -14.39
C ALA A 120 -15.63 4.39 -15.70
N VAL A 121 -14.31 4.53 -15.62
CA VAL A 121 -13.42 4.59 -16.80
C VAL A 121 -12.72 3.27 -17.07
N CYS A 122 -12.37 2.52 -16.03
CA CYS A 122 -11.54 1.32 -16.15
C CYS A 122 -12.33 0.01 -16.15
N VAL A 123 -13.62 0.04 -15.80
CA VAL A 123 -14.49 -1.14 -15.75
C VAL A 123 -15.57 -1.03 -16.83
N ASP A 124 -15.89 -2.15 -17.47
CA ASP A 124 -17.02 -2.31 -18.37
C ASP A 124 -17.71 -3.65 -18.10
N ALA A 125 -19.04 -3.61 -17.93
CA ALA A 125 -19.86 -4.79 -17.60
C ALA A 125 -19.29 -5.66 -16.44
N GLY A 126 -18.77 -5.03 -15.38
CA GLY A 126 -18.20 -5.72 -14.22
C GLY A 126 -16.79 -6.29 -14.42
N ARG A 127 -16.17 -6.08 -15.58
CA ARG A 127 -14.80 -6.53 -15.86
C ARG A 127 -13.87 -5.34 -16.12
N LEU A 128 -12.59 -5.51 -15.80
CA LEU A 128 -11.58 -4.54 -16.21
C LEU A 128 -11.54 -4.45 -17.74
N ARG A 129 -11.40 -3.23 -18.27
CA ARG A 129 -11.14 -3.01 -19.69
C ARG A 129 -9.74 -3.52 -20.06
N GLU A 130 -9.56 -3.87 -21.32
CA GLU A 130 -8.26 -4.30 -21.83
C GLU A 130 -7.18 -3.24 -21.57
N GLY A 131 -6.02 -3.68 -21.09
CA GLY A 131 -4.88 -2.82 -20.78
C GLY A 131 -4.96 -2.10 -19.43
N VAL A 132 -6.06 -2.21 -18.70
CA VAL A 132 -6.16 -1.69 -17.34
C VAL A 132 -5.40 -2.60 -16.37
N PRO A 133 -4.54 -2.05 -15.49
CA PRO A 133 -3.86 -2.83 -14.46
C PRO A 133 -4.83 -3.40 -13.42
N THR A 134 -4.60 -4.65 -13.01
CA THR A 134 -5.44 -5.39 -12.05
C THR A 134 -5.43 -4.76 -10.66
N GLU A 135 -4.37 -4.02 -10.33
CA GLU A 135 -4.24 -3.24 -9.09
C GLU A 135 -5.37 -2.22 -8.90
N VAL A 136 -6.09 -1.85 -9.95
CA VAL A 136 -7.29 -1.00 -9.84
C VAL A 136 -8.36 -1.66 -8.96
N LEU A 137 -8.50 -2.98 -9.01
CA LEU A 137 -9.43 -3.73 -8.17
C LEU A 137 -9.11 -3.54 -6.68
N HIS A 138 -7.82 -3.66 -6.34
CA HIS A 138 -7.35 -3.43 -4.96
C HIS A 138 -7.55 -1.97 -4.56
N ALA A 139 -7.18 -1.01 -5.41
CA ALA A 139 -7.32 0.42 -5.10
C ALA A 139 -8.76 0.85 -4.84
N VAL A 140 -9.72 0.37 -5.65
CA VAL A 140 -11.15 0.67 -5.48
C VAL A 140 -11.67 0.16 -4.14
N GLY A 141 -11.31 -1.08 -3.77
CA GLY A 141 -11.64 -1.64 -2.46
C GLY A 141 -10.96 -0.88 -1.33
N TYR A 142 -9.66 -0.58 -1.46
CA TYR A 142 -8.89 0.17 -0.47
C TYR A 142 -9.47 1.56 -0.20
N LEU A 143 -10.03 2.22 -1.21
CA LEU A 143 -10.70 3.51 -1.09
C LEU A 143 -12.10 3.44 -0.45
N GLY A 144 -12.61 2.23 -0.19
CA GLY A 144 -13.89 2.02 0.48
C GLY A 144 -15.11 2.14 -0.45
N TYR A 145 -14.95 1.90 -1.76
CA TYR A 145 -16.05 1.97 -2.70
C TYR A 145 -16.93 0.70 -2.65
N GLU A 146 -17.83 0.66 -1.67
CA GLU A 146 -18.73 -0.48 -1.40
C GLU A 146 -19.54 -0.96 -2.62
N PRO A 147 -20.01 -0.10 -3.57
CA PRO A 147 -20.73 -0.60 -4.75
C PRO A 147 -19.92 -1.56 -5.63
N ALA A 148 -18.60 -1.63 -5.47
CA ALA A 148 -17.74 -2.57 -6.17
C ALA A 148 -17.71 -3.98 -5.55
N GLU A 149 -18.30 -4.23 -4.37
CA GLU A 149 -18.18 -5.53 -3.68
C GLU A 149 -18.51 -6.73 -4.59
N ARG A 150 -19.67 -6.70 -5.25
CA ARG A 150 -20.07 -7.81 -6.13
C ARG A 150 -19.15 -7.95 -7.34
N MET A 151 -18.74 -6.83 -7.93
CA MET A 151 -17.80 -6.84 -9.05
C MET A 151 -16.46 -7.47 -8.64
N LEU A 152 -15.89 -7.07 -7.49
CA LEU A 152 -14.65 -7.64 -6.99
C LEU A 152 -14.79 -9.14 -6.69
N TRP A 153 -15.93 -9.54 -6.12
CA TRP A 153 -16.22 -10.96 -5.85
C TRP A 153 -16.16 -11.82 -7.11
N ASP A 154 -16.66 -11.31 -8.24
CA ASP A 154 -16.66 -12.07 -9.49
C ASP A 154 -15.23 -12.32 -10.05
N HIS A 155 -14.19 -11.68 -9.49
CA HIS A 155 -12.77 -11.84 -9.87
C HIS A 155 -11.94 -12.73 -8.91
N VAL A 156 -12.46 -13.15 -7.75
CA VAL A 156 -11.64 -13.79 -6.70
C VAL A 156 -11.10 -15.18 -7.06
N GLU A 157 -11.70 -15.84 -8.05
CA GLU A 157 -11.22 -17.13 -8.60
C GLU A 157 -10.63 -16.97 -10.02
N GLY A 158 -10.31 -15.74 -10.44
CA GLY A 158 -9.72 -15.43 -11.73
C GLY A 158 -8.21 -15.75 -11.84
N PRO A 159 -7.54 -15.27 -12.90
CA PRO A 159 -6.08 -15.32 -13.01
C PRO A 159 -5.39 -14.72 -11.78
N TYR A 160 -4.19 -15.20 -11.47
CA TYR A 160 -3.45 -14.87 -10.24
C TYR A 160 -3.51 -13.39 -9.83
N ASP A 161 -3.07 -12.48 -10.72
CA ASP A 161 -3.02 -11.04 -10.43
C ASP A 161 -4.42 -10.43 -10.21
N GLU A 162 -5.44 -10.89 -10.93
CA GLU A 162 -6.82 -10.42 -10.79
C GLU A 162 -7.41 -10.90 -9.46
N ALA A 163 -7.28 -12.21 -9.17
CA ALA A 163 -7.76 -12.83 -7.95
C ALA A 163 -7.11 -12.22 -6.70
N MET A 164 -5.79 -12.02 -6.73
CA MET A 164 -5.05 -11.36 -5.65
C MET A 164 -5.60 -9.97 -5.38
N ASN A 165 -5.64 -9.09 -6.41
CA ASN A 165 -6.06 -7.71 -6.23
C ASN A 165 -7.55 -7.58 -5.85
N ALA A 166 -8.40 -8.49 -6.35
CA ALA A 166 -9.80 -8.57 -5.96
C ALA A 166 -9.97 -8.93 -4.48
N CYS A 167 -9.29 -9.97 -4.01
CA CYS A 167 -9.31 -10.39 -2.60
C CYS A 167 -8.78 -9.28 -1.68
N LEU A 168 -7.66 -8.64 -2.04
CA LEU A 168 -7.11 -7.53 -1.28
C LEU A 168 -8.02 -6.30 -1.30
N GLY A 169 -8.75 -6.05 -2.39
CA GLY A 169 -9.79 -5.01 -2.46
C GLY A 169 -10.94 -5.29 -1.49
N LEU A 170 -11.51 -6.49 -1.55
CA LEU A 170 -12.60 -6.94 -0.67
C LEU A 170 -12.20 -6.93 0.81
N LEU A 171 -10.92 -7.15 1.14
CA LEU A 171 -10.43 -7.05 2.50
C LEU A 171 -10.73 -5.69 3.16
N HIS A 172 -10.79 -4.61 2.38
CA HIS A 172 -11.08 -3.25 2.88
C HIS A 172 -12.57 -2.91 2.90
N LEU A 173 -13.43 -3.76 2.33
CA LEU A 173 -14.88 -3.55 2.24
C LEU A 173 -15.65 -4.35 3.30
N PRO A 174 -16.89 -3.97 3.65
CA PRO A 174 -17.71 -4.69 4.64
C PRO A 174 -18.01 -6.16 4.31
N CYS A 175 -18.23 -6.48 3.03
CA CYS A 175 -18.59 -7.80 2.50
C CYS A 175 -19.80 -8.44 3.19
N ARG A 176 -20.80 -7.64 3.58
CA ARG A 176 -21.95 -8.13 4.39
C ARG A 176 -22.81 -9.13 3.62
N ASP A 177 -23.05 -8.85 2.35
CA ASP A 177 -23.89 -9.68 1.48
C ASP A 177 -23.11 -10.85 0.87
N LEU A 178 -21.78 -10.84 0.98
CA LEU A 178 -20.88 -11.87 0.45
C LEU A 178 -20.46 -12.91 1.50
N ARG A 179 -20.86 -12.78 2.77
CA ARG A 179 -20.36 -13.66 3.85
C ARG A 179 -20.58 -15.14 3.58
N THR A 180 -21.77 -15.49 3.10
CA THR A 180 -22.12 -16.87 2.77
C THR A 180 -21.36 -17.36 1.55
N ASP A 181 -21.26 -16.53 0.50
CA ASP A 181 -20.50 -16.86 -0.71
C ASP A 181 -19.01 -17.09 -0.40
N ILE A 182 -18.41 -16.23 0.44
CA ILE A 182 -17.03 -16.37 0.91
C ILE A 182 -16.83 -17.67 1.70
N ALA A 183 -17.72 -17.97 2.64
CA ALA A 183 -17.62 -19.20 3.43
C ALA A 183 -17.70 -20.45 2.55
N GLN A 184 -18.66 -20.50 1.62
CA GLN A 184 -18.82 -21.62 0.69
C GLN A 184 -17.62 -21.78 -0.24
N ALA A 185 -17.04 -20.67 -0.73
CA ALA A 185 -15.84 -20.73 -1.55
C ALA A 185 -14.64 -21.27 -0.75
N LEU A 186 -14.43 -20.80 0.48
CA LEU A 186 -13.36 -21.30 1.35
C LEU A 186 -13.54 -22.80 1.67
N GLU A 187 -14.76 -23.23 1.99
CA GLU A 187 -15.07 -24.63 2.26
C GLU A 187 -14.80 -25.54 1.05
N ARG A 188 -15.09 -25.05 -0.16
CA ARG A 188 -14.84 -25.79 -1.40
C ARG A 188 -13.37 -26.11 -1.62
N HIS A 189 -12.47 -25.19 -1.24
CA HIS A 189 -11.04 -25.31 -1.48
C HIS A 189 -10.26 -25.83 -0.27
N PHE A 190 -10.87 -25.86 0.91
CA PHE A 190 -10.19 -26.28 2.14
C PHE A 190 -9.52 -27.65 2.00
N GLY A 191 -8.21 -27.69 2.29
CA GLY A 191 -7.40 -28.91 2.23
C GLY A 191 -6.97 -29.34 0.83
N VAL A 192 -7.26 -28.53 -0.20
CA VAL A 192 -6.79 -28.78 -1.57
C VAL A 192 -5.42 -28.12 -1.79
N ASN A 193 -4.50 -28.84 -2.46
CA ASN A 193 -3.12 -28.38 -2.71
C ASN A 193 -3.03 -27.13 -3.59
N LEU A 194 -3.92 -27.02 -4.59
CA LEU A 194 -4.00 -25.88 -5.50
C LEU A 194 -5.37 -25.23 -5.36
N PHE A 195 -5.38 -23.94 -5.06
CA PHE A 195 -6.58 -23.14 -4.80
C PHE A 195 -6.32 -21.69 -5.22
N PRO A 196 -7.36 -20.84 -5.31
CA PRO A 196 -7.17 -19.41 -5.51
C PRO A 196 -6.40 -18.82 -4.33
N GLU A 197 -5.09 -18.62 -4.51
CA GLU A 197 -4.12 -18.41 -3.41
C GLU A 197 -4.55 -17.36 -2.39
N PHE A 198 -5.19 -16.28 -2.83
CA PHE A 198 -5.59 -15.15 -1.98
C PHE A 198 -7.00 -15.25 -1.40
N LEU A 199 -7.81 -16.23 -1.80
CA LEU A 199 -9.12 -16.43 -1.20
C LEU A 199 -9.08 -16.54 0.35
N PRO A 200 -8.09 -17.23 0.97
CA PRO A 200 -7.97 -17.30 2.43
C PRO A 200 -7.89 -15.96 3.17
N VAL A 201 -7.47 -14.86 2.52
CA VAL A 201 -7.42 -13.55 3.19
C VAL A 201 -8.82 -13.04 3.56
N LEU A 202 -9.86 -13.57 2.91
CA LEU A 202 -11.26 -13.25 3.17
C LEU A 202 -11.87 -14.06 4.31
N ALA A 203 -11.14 -15.01 4.93
CA ALA A 203 -11.66 -15.85 6.00
C ALA A 203 -12.28 -15.04 7.16
N THR A 204 -11.66 -13.91 7.52
CA THR A 204 -12.16 -13.00 8.55
C THR A 204 -13.53 -12.36 8.21
N LYS A 205 -13.88 -12.29 6.92
CA LYS A 205 -15.17 -11.74 6.45
C LYS A 205 -16.34 -12.69 6.70
N THR A 206 -16.09 -13.98 6.88
CA THR A 206 -17.15 -14.97 7.19
C THR A 206 -17.82 -14.72 8.55
N GLY A 207 -17.08 -14.11 9.48
CA GLY A 207 -17.49 -13.98 10.89
C GLY A 207 -17.35 -15.27 11.71
N ASP A 208 -16.87 -16.37 11.12
CA ASP A 208 -16.62 -17.64 11.81
C ASP A 208 -15.18 -17.67 12.35
N PRO A 209 -14.98 -17.69 13.69
CA PRO A 209 -13.66 -17.71 14.29
C PRO A 209 -12.90 -19.02 14.06
N SER A 210 -13.57 -20.13 13.72
CA SER A 210 -12.94 -21.44 13.50
C SER A 210 -12.02 -21.47 12.28
N TRP A 211 -12.15 -20.48 11.39
CA TRP A 211 -11.29 -20.39 10.22
C TRP A 211 -9.81 -20.26 10.56
N LEU A 212 -9.43 -19.68 11.69
CA LEU A 212 -8.01 -19.60 12.06
C LEU A 212 -7.37 -21.00 12.09
N ASP A 213 -7.95 -21.92 12.85
CA ASP A 213 -7.41 -23.28 13.01
C ASP A 213 -7.48 -24.05 11.69
N LYS A 214 -8.53 -23.82 10.88
CA LYS A 214 -8.64 -24.37 9.53
C LYS A 214 -7.50 -23.87 8.64
N LEU A 215 -7.23 -22.57 8.57
CA LEU A 215 -6.17 -22.02 7.72
C LEU A 215 -4.78 -22.54 8.12
N VAL A 216 -4.51 -22.66 9.43
CA VAL A 216 -3.26 -23.25 9.93
C VAL A 216 -3.16 -24.71 9.49
N THR A 217 -4.20 -25.51 9.73
CA THR A 217 -4.24 -26.93 9.34
C THR A 217 -4.05 -27.10 7.83
N TRP A 218 -4.66 -26.22 7.02
CA TRP A 218 -4.56 -26.25 5.57
C TRP A 218 -3.11 -26.03 5.13
N GLY A 219 -2.45 -24.98 5.65
CA GLY A 219 -1.07 -24.71 5.30
C GLY A 219 -0.07 -25.76 5.80
N GLU A 220 -0.34 -26.41 6.94
CA GLU A 220 0.54 -27.45 7.48
C GLU A 220 0.53 -28.77 6.72
N GLY A 221 -0.59 -29.11 6.07
CA GLY A 221 -0.80 -30.47 5.55
C GLY A 221 -1.33 -30.59 4.13
N GLY A 222 -1.86 -29.52 3.52
CA GLY A 222 -2.60 -29.63 2.26
C GLY A 222 -2.48 -28.44 1.32
N ALA A 223 -1.56 -27.52 1.51
CA ALA A 223 -1.32 -26.40 0.60
C ALA A 223 0.06 -26.53 -0.07
N SER A 224 0.14 -26.17 -1.35
CA SER A 224 1.44 -25.95 -2.00
C SER A 224 2.15 -24.74 -1.41
N THR A 225 3.46 -24.80 -1.20
CA THR A 225 4.26 -23.62 -0.79
C THR A 225 4.26 -22.54 -1.87
N ASP A 226 4.10 -22.93 -3.15
CA ASP A 226 3.89 -22.03 -4.29
C ASP A 226 2.56 -21.25 -4.25
N CYS A 227 1.67 -21.56 -3.30
CA CYS A 227 0.34 -20.95 -3.19
C CYS A 227 -0.01 -20.55 -1.75
N ASN A 228 0.95 -20.17 -0.91
CA ASN A 228 0.71 -19.98 0.51
C ASN A 228 0.66 -18.51 0.98
N GLY A 229 0.94 -17.52 0.12
CA GLY A 229 0.99 -16.11 0.50
C GLY A 229 -0.34 -15.62 1.09
N GLY A 230 -1.46 -16.01 0.47
CA GLY A 230 -2.78 -15.69 0.99
C GLY A 230 -3.16 -16.44 2.27
N LEU A 231 -2.62 -17.66 2.51
CA LEU A 231 -2.77 -18.36 3.79
C LEU A 231 -2.02 -17.64 4.91
N ILE A 232 -0.75 -17.30 4.67
CA ILE A 232 0.11 -16.56 5.61
C ILE A 232 -0.58 -15.26 6.03
N LEU A 233 -1.01 -14.46 5.05
CA LEU A 233 -1.71 -13.20 5.33
C LEU A 233 -3.08 -13.46 5.99
N GLY A 234 -3.85 -14.44 5.51
CA GLY A 234 -5.17 -14.79 6.06
C GLY A 234 -5.12 -15.16 7.54
N ILE A 235 -4.11 -15.93 7.96
CA ILE A 235 -3.85 -16.24 9.37
C ILE A 235 -3.57 -14.95 10.15
N ALA A 236 -2.66 -14.11 9.68
CA ALA A 236 -2.31 -12.86 10.37
C ALA A 236 -3.51 -11.92 10.56
N LEU A 237 -4.44 -11.88 9.61
CA LEU A 237 -5.61 -10.99 9.63
C LEU A 237 -6.62 -11.36 10.73
N HIS A 238 -6.52 -12.53 11.35
CA HIS A 238 -7.28 -12.84 12.57
C HIS A 238 -6.82 -12.04 13.80
N GLY A 239 -5.75 -11.24 13.69
CA GLY A 239 -5.30 -10.32 14.73
C GLY A 239 -4.67 -11.05 15.91
N GLY A 240 -4.77 -10.50 17.12
CA GLY A 240 -4.05 -11.00 18.29
C GLY A 240 -4.20 -12.50 18.59
N ARG A 241 -5.34 -13.12 18.26
CA ARG A 241 -5.54 -14.58 18.44
C ARG A 241 -4.62 -15.44 17.56
N ALA A 242 -4.17 -14.91 16.42
CA ALA A 242 -3.31 -15.62 15.48
C ALA A 242 -1.83 -15.44 15.78
N ARG A 243 -1.46 -14.57 16.74
CA ARG A 243 -0.06 -14.20 16.98
C ARG A 243 0.83 -15.41 17.27
N THR A 244 0.37 -16.35 18.09
CA THR A 244 1.13 -17.58 18.39
C THR A 244 1.30 -18.45 17.14
N ALA A 245 0.20 -18.77 16.44
CA ALA A 245 0.23 -19.61 15.24
C ALA A 245 1.07 -18.97 14.12
N PHE A 246 0.95 -17.65 13.95
CA PHE A 246 1.74 -16.89 12.98
C PHE A 246 3.23 -16.88 13.33
N THR A 247 3.59 -16.68 14.60
CA THR A 247 5.01 -16.74 14.99
C THR A 247 5.58 -18.14 14.78
N GLN A 248 4.80 -19.18 15.05
CA GLN A 248 5.21 -20.57 14.78
C GLN A 248 5.40 -20.83 13.28
N LEU A 249 4.51 -20.32 12.42
CA LEU A 249 4.64 -20.53 10.96
C LEU A 249 5.86 -19.82 10.37
N LEU A 250 6.20 -18.62 10.85
CA LEU A 250 7.38 -17.87 10.36
C LEU A 250 8.67 -18.69 10.48
N TRP A 251 8.80 -19.43 11.58
CA TRP A 251 10.02 -20.19 11.90
C TRP A 251 9.92 -21.66 11.50
N ASN A 252 8.88 -22.05 10.76
CA ASN A 252 8.69 -23.41 10.30
C ASN A 252 9.12 -23.53 8.83
N PRO A 253 10.18 -24.31 8.51
CA PRO A 253 10.70 -24.47 7.15
C PRO A 253 9.66 -24.86 6.10
N ARG A 254 8.60 -25.58 6.50
CA ARG A 254 7.53 -26.02 5.59
C ARG A 254 6.71 -24.88 5.02
N TRP A 255 6.69 -23.73 5.67
CA TRP A 255 5.95 -22.56 5.20
C TRP A 255 6.76 -21.70 4.23
N GLU A 256 8.06 -21.95 4.09
CA GLU A 256 8.93 -21.19 3.18
C GLU A 256 8.75 -19.66 3.32
N ALA A 257 8.58 -19.17 4.56
CA ALA A 257 8.27 -17.76 4.83
C ALA A 257 9.38 -16.77 4.41
N HIS A 258 10.51 -17.28 3.92
CA HIS A 258 11.62 -16.51 3.36
C HIS A 258 11.66 -16.53 1.83
N GLY A 259 10.80 -17.31 1.16
CA GLY A 259 10.87 -17.59 -0.27
C GLY A 259 10.41 -16.39 -1.13
N PRO A 260 11.32 -15.73 -1.88
CA PRO A 260 10.95 -14.63 -2.77
C PRO A 260 10.36 -15.11 -4.10
N GLY A 261 10.60 -16.38 -4.47
CA GLY A 261 10.09 -16.96 -5.72
C GLY A 261 8.58 -17.12 -5.74
N THR A 262 8.00 -17.40 -4.58
CA THR A 262 6.56 -17.54 -4.31
C THR A 262 5.96 -16.26 -3.74
N GLY A 263 6.79 -15.28 -3.33
CA GLY A 263 6.38 -14.05 -2.66
C GLY A 263 5.92 -14.24 -1.21
N SER A 264 6.15 -15.43 -0.62
CA SER A 264 5.77 -15.76 0.75
C SER A 264 6.43 -14.82 1.77
N ASP A 265 7.64 -14.36 1.47
CA ASP A 265 8.42 -13.40 2.26
C ASP A 265 7.72 -12.03 2.39
N TYR A 266 7.16 -11.51 1.30
CA TYR A 266 6.40 -10.27 1.29
C TYR A 266 5.15 -10.38 2.17
N TRP A 267 4.43 -11.50 2.07
CA TRP A 267 3.20 -11.73 2.85
C TRP A 267 3.48 -12.07 4.31
N ALA A 268 4.60 -12.72 4.61
CA ALA A 268 5.10 -12.90 5.96
C ALA A 268 5.41 -11.54 6.61
N TYR A 269 6.09 -10.65 5.89
CA TYR A 269 6.31 -9.29 6.38
C TYR A 269 5.00 -8.51 6.54
N ALA A 270 4.09 -8.59 5.57
CA ALA A 270 2.79 -7.93 5.65
C ALA A 270 1.96 -8.44 6.86
N GLY A 271 1.97 -9.75 7.10
CA GLY A 271 1.32 -10.39 8.23
C GLY A 271 1.93 -10.01 9.57
N ALA A 272 3.26 -9.98 9.67
CA ALA A 272 3.97 -9.52 10.87
C ALA A 272 3.56 -8.08 11.21
N ARG A 273 3.43 -7.23 10.20
CA ARG A 273 3.00 -5.84 10.36
C ARG A 273 1.53 -5.71 10.72
N ALA A 274 0.65 -6.55 10.17
CA ALA A 274 -0.76 -6.60 10.54
C ALA A 274 -0.96 -7.02 12.02
N LEU A 275 -0.06 -7.87 12.54
CA LEU A 275 -0.05 -8.32 13.93
C LEU A 275 0.70 -7.39 14.89
N GLY A 276 1.33 -6.33 14.38
CA GLY A 276 2.16 -5.42 15.17
C GLY A 276 3.37 -6.11 15.79
N LEU A 277 3.99 -7.07 15.09
CA LEU A 277 5.28 -7.64 15.48
C LEU A 277 6.40 -6.64 15.19
N SER A 278 7.16 -6.31 16.22
CA SER A 278 8.37 -5.49 16.09
C SER A 278 9.57 -6.33 15.63
N MET A 279 10.56 -5.68 15.01
CA MET A 279 11.84 -6.33 14.70
C MET A 279 12.57 -6.74 15.97
N ALA A 280 12.39 -6.01 17.07
CA ALA A 280 12.94 -6.39 18.38
C ALA A 280 12.39 -7.73 18.90
N GLU A 281 11.08 -7.95 18.80
CA GLU A 281 10.45 -9.22 19.18
C GLU A 281 10.91 -10.37 18.26
N LEU A 282 10.90 -10.14 16.94
CA LEU A 282 11.34 -11.14 15.96
C LEU A 282 12.82 -11.49 16.12
N TYR A 283 13.66 -10.52 16.48
CA TYR A 283 15.08 -10.74 16.71
C TYR A 283 15.33 -11.53 18.00
N ALA A 284 14.61 -11.22 19.09
CA ALA A 284 14.69 -12.01 20.32
C ALA A 284 14.30 -13.48 20.09
N ASP A 285 13.23 -13.71 19.31
CA ASP A 285 12.81 -15.07 18.91
C ASP A 285 13.89 -15.76 18.06
N LEU A 286 14.50 -15.05 17.12
CA LEU A 286 15.61 -15.57 16.31
C LEU A 286 16.79 -15.99 17.21
N VAL A 287 17.25 -15.12 18.11
CA VAL A 287 18.39 -15.42 18.99
C VAL A 287 18.13 -16.67 19.83
N ALA A 288 16.95 -16.77 20.44
CA ALA A 288 16.57 -17.95 21.23
C ALA A 288 16.62 -19.26 20.40
N ARG A 289 16.32 -19.19 19.10
CA ARG A 289 16.40 -20.33 18.18
C ARG A 289 17.83 -20.66 17.78
N LEU A 290 18.66 -19.65 17.54
CA LEU A 290 20.07 -19.85 17.22
C LEU A 290 20.84 -20.46 18.40
N GLU A 291 20.48 -20.11 19.63
CA GLU A 291 21.05 -20.67 20.86
C GLU A 291 20.50 -22.05 21.23
N SER A 292 19.40 -22.49 20.62
CA SER A 292 18.81 -23.81 20.87
C SER A 292 19.60 -24.96 20.25
N ASP A 293 19.31 -26.19 20.65
CA ASP A 293 19.87 -27.42 20.07
C ASP A 293 19.23 -27.81 18.71
N ALA A 294 18.57 -26.86 18.03
CA ALA A 294 18.00 -27.08 16.70
C ALA A 294 19.07 -27.43 15.65
N ASP A 295 18.66 -28.12 14.60
CA ASP A 295 19.53 -28.47 13.48
C ASP A 295 20.04 -27.22 12.75
N VAL A 296 21.20 -27.34 12.10
CA VAL A 296 21.82 -26.24 11.35
C VAL A 296 20.91 -25.74 10.23
N ASP A 297 20.17 -26.63 9.56
CA ASP A 297 19.24 -26.25 8.48
C ASP A 297 18.05 -25.45 9.03
N ASP A 298 17.54 -25.81 10.21
CA ASP A 298 16.47 -25.06 10.89
C ASP A 298 16.95 -23.65 11.30
N LYS A 299 18.19 -23.55 11.82
CA LYS A 299 18.81 -22.25 12.16
C LYS A 299 19.04 -21.38 10.93
N ARG A 300 19.51 -21.98 9.84
CA ARG A 300 19.68 -21.32 8.54
C ARG A 300 18.34 -20.80 8.03
N HIS A 301 17.28 -21.61 8.06
CA HIS A 301 15.93 -21.16 7.71
C HIS A 301 15.48 -19.94 8.53
N CYS A 302 15.68 -19.97 9.86
CA CYS A 302 15.32 -18.85 10.73
C CYS A 302 16.09 -17.56 10.34
N LEU A 303 17.39 -17.68 10.04
CA LEU A 303 18.20 -16.56 9.55
C LEU A 303 17.68 -16.03 8.22
N SER A 304 17.39 -16.89 7.25
CA SER A 304 16.84 -16.49 5.95
C SER A 304 15.51 -15.75 6.10
N THR A 305 14.59 -16.28 6.93
CA THR A 305 13.31 -15.64 7.22
C THR A 305 13.50 -14.27 7.85
N PHE A 306 14.31 -14.15 8.91
CA PHE A 306 14.55 -12.86 9.54
C PHE A 306 15.20 -11.85 8.59
N THR A 307 16.18 -12.30 7.80
CA THR A 307 16.86 -11.46 6.80
C THR A 307 15.90 -10.93 5.74
N ALA A 308 14.97 -11.76 5.26
CA ALA A 308 13.93 -11.34 4.33
C ALA A 308 13.00 -10.29 4.95
N LEU A 309 12.51 -10.54 6.18
CA LEU A 309 11.66 -9.59 6.91
C LEU A 309 12.37 -8.25 7.16
N LEU A 310 13.66 -8.29 7.53
CA LEU A 310 14.48 -7.10 7.71
C LEU A 310 14.67 -6.33 6.40
N GLY A 311 14.79 -7.02 5.26
CA GLY A 311 14.85 -6.39 3.94
C GLY A 311 13.58 -5.62 3.56
N TYR A 312 12.40 -6.18 3.85
CA TYR A 312 11.15 -5.45 3.67
C TYR A 312 10.98 -4.31 4.68
N TRP A 313 11.42 -4.51 5.93
CA TRP A 313 11.44 -3.44 6.93
C TRP A 313 12.32 -2.28 6.47
N ALA A 314 13.53 -2.57 6.00
CA ALA A 314 14.48 -1.58 5.52
C ALA A 314 13.88 -0.85 4.31
N SER A 315 13.38 -1.58 3.32
CA SER A 315 12.84 -0.99 2.09
C SER A 315 11.57 -0.15 2.30
N ARG A 316 10.76 -0.48 3.31
CA ARG A 316 9.46 0.15 3.65
C ARG A 316 8.52 0.23 2.44
N PRO A 317 8.17 -0.92 1.82
CA PRO A 317 7.20 -0.93 0.73
C PRO A 317 5.82 -0.55 1.27
N TRP A 318 5.00 0.09 0.44
CA TRP A 318 3.60 0.30 0.76
C TRP A 318 2.85 -1.03 0.62
N LEU A 319 2.30 -1.54 1.72
CA LEU A 319 1.69 -2.88 1.77
C LEU A 319 0.26 -2.93 1.21
N GLY A 320 -0.39 -1.78 1.02
CA GLY A 320 -1.80 -1.76 0.61
C GLY A 320 -2.76 -2.39 1.63
N LEU A 321 -2.37 -2.42 2.90
CA LEU A 321 -3.15 -2.98 4.01
C LEU A 321 -3.36 -1.93 5.10
N ARG A 322 -4.63 -1.58 5.40
CA ARG A 322 -4.96 -0.66 6.50
C ARG A 322 -4.63 -1.23 7.88
N SER A 323 -4.65 -2.55 8.02
CA SER A 323 -4.31 -3.27 9.25
C SER A 323 -2.81 -3.33 9.54
N ALA A 324 -1.94 -2.99 8.57
CA ALA A 324 -0.49 -3.06 8.69
C ALA A 324 0.13 -1.65 8.68
N PRO A 325 0.08 -0.91 9.80
CA PRO A 325 0.61 0.46 9.89
C PRO A 325 2.13 0.47 9.70
N ASP A 326 2.68 1.64 9.31
CA ASP A 326 4.13 1.90 9.19
C ASP A 326 4.87 1.58 10.53
N PRO A 327 6.12 1.09 10.51
CA PRO A 327 6.80 0.68 11.73
C PRO A 327 7.13 1.92 12.56
N ALA A 328 7.00 1.81 13.89
CA ALA A 328 7.39 2.87 14.80
C ALA A 328 8.91 2.93 15.05
N GLU A 329 9.62 1.83 14.78
CA GLU A 329 11.06 1.72 14.98
C GLU A 329 11.83 2.65 14.02
N THR A 330 12.93 3.20 14.51
CA THR A 330 13.84 4.05 13.72
C THR A 330 15.00 3.23 13.18
N CYS A 331 15.61 3.69 12.08
CA CYS A 331 16.77 2.98 11.53
C CYS A 331 17.94 2.96 12.53
N ASP A 332 18.16 4.06 13.26
CA ASP A 332 19.20 4.16 14.31
C ASP A 332 19.00 3.09 15.40
N ALA A 333 17.78 2.96 15.92
CA ALA A 333 17.48 1.99 16.97
C ALA A 333 17.66 0.54 16.51
N LEU A 334 17.40 0.24 15.23
CA LEU A 334 17.65 -1.09 14.69
C LEU A 334 19.13 -1.36 14.43
N LEU A 335 19.91 -0.36 14.02
CA LEU A 335 21.36 -0.51 13.91
C LEU A 335 21.97 -0.86 15.26
N ASP A 336 21.59 -0.12 16.31
CA ASP A 336 22.05 -0.39 17.67
C ASP A 336 21.60 -1.77 18.17
N LEU A 337 20.38 -2.19 17.85
CA LEU A 337 19.85 -3.48 18.27
C LEU A 337 20.53 -4.66 17.55
N LEU A 338 20.71 -4.57 16.24
CA LEU A 338 21.06 -5.71 15.39
C LEU A 338 22.55 -5.79 15.08
N PHE A 339 23.27 -4.67 15.05
CA PHE A 339 24.63 -4.61 14.53
C PHE A 339 25.66 -4.09 15.53
N ALA A 340 25.24 -3.53 16.67
CA ALA A 340 26.17 -3.16 17.73
C ALA A 340 26.71 -4.39 18.47
N TRP A 341 27.95 -4.29 18.94
CA TRP A 341 28.56 -5.29 19.79
C TRP A 341 28.33 -4.93 21.26
N SER A 342 28.03 -5.94 22.09
CA SER A 342 27.93 -5.72 23.54
C SER A 342 29.27 -5.35 24.18
N THR A 343 30.39 -5.81 23.59
CA THR A 343 31.75 -5.48 24.05
C THR A 343 32.73 -5.37 22.87
N PRO A 344 33.87 -4.67 23.02
CA PRO A 344 34.89 -4.59 21.96
C PRO A 344 35.55 -5.93 21.56
N HIS A 345 35.25 -7.03 22.26
CA HIS A 345 35.94 -8.32 22.09
C HIS A 345 34.99 -9.46 21.71
N ARG A 346 33.69 -9.20 21.58
CA ARG A 346 32.69 -10.20 21.23
C ARG A 346 31.78 -9.63 20.17
N ASP A 347 31.79 -10.26 19.00
CA ASP A 347 30.80 -10.01 17.96
C ASP A 347 29.55 -10.84 18.23
N ASP A 348 28.62 -10.23 18.96
CA ASP A 348 27.25 -10.73 19.17
C ASP A 348 26.22 -9.96 18.34
N SER A 349 26.68 -9.27 17.29
CA SER A 349 25.78 -8.72 16.26
C SER A 349 25.05 -9.84 15.52
N LEU A 350 24.00 -9.47 14.79
CA LEU A 350 23.30 -10.37 13.87
C LEU A 350 24.25 -11.01 12.85
N ILE A 351 25.26 -10.29 12.37
CA ILE A 351 26.28 -10.84 11.46
C ILE A 351 27.17 -11.85 12.18
N GLY A 352 27.63 -11.52 13.40
CA GLY A 352 28.44 -12.42 14.23
C GLY A 352 27.69 -13.70 14.61
N LEU A 353 26.40 -13.59 14.92
CA LEU A 353 25.52 -14.74 15.19
C LEU A 353 25.28 -15.57 13.91
N ALA A 354 25.03 -14.92 12.78
CA ALA A 354 24.83 -15.60 11.51
C ALA A 354 26.10 -16.36 11.06
N GLY A 355 27.29 -15.78 11.28
CA GLY A 355 28.58 -16.41 10.96
C GLY A 355 28.92 -17.66 11.79
N GLN A 356 28.14 -17.97 12.84
CA GLN A 356 28.26 -19.24 13.58
C GLN A 356 27.49 -20.39 12.90
N VAL A 357 26.58 -20.07 11.99
CA VAL A 357 25.68 -21.03 11.32
C VAL A 357 25.95 -21.09 9.81
N LEU A 358 26.29 -19.97 9.20
CA LEU A 358 26.48 -19.80 7.77
C LEU A 358 27.96 -19.80 7.40
N ASP A 359 28.27 -20.29 6.20
CA ASP A 359 29.60 -20.22 5.63
C ASP A 359 29.95 -18.77 5.24
N SER A 360 31.25 -18.47 5.13
CA SER A 360 31.72 -17.11 4.82
C SER A 360 31.30 -16.58 3.45
N ASP A 361 30.99 -17.47 2.51
CA ASP A 361 30.52 -17.16 1.16
C ASP A 361 28.99 -17.29 1.02
N ASP A 362 28.28 -17.42 2.13
CA ASP A 362 26.83 -17.55 2.16
C ASP A 362 26.13 -16.27 1.68
N ARG A 363 25.06 -16.44 0.90
CA ARG A 363 24.29 -15.34 0.33
C ARG A 363 23.54 -14.54 1.39
N ASP A 364 23.02 -15.19 2.43
CA ASP A 364 22.29 -14.51 3.50
C ASP A 364 23.25 -13.67 4.36
N LEU A 365 24.47 -14.18 4.59
CA LEU A 365 25.51 -13.41 5.28
C LEU A 365 25.92 -12.16 4.48
N ALA A 366 26.11 -12.30 3.16
CA ALA A 366 26.35 -11.15 2.29
C ALA A 366 25.17 -10.17 2.30
N ARG A 367 23.93 -10.67 2.31
CA ARG A 367 22.73 -9.84 2.38
C ARG A 367 22.62 -9.07 3.69
N LEU A 368 23.02 -9.65 4.83
CA LEU A 368 23.04 -8.96 6.12
C LEU A 368 23.99 -7.76 6.10
N HIS A 369 25.18 -7.88 5.50
CA HIS A 369 26.09 -6.74 5.30
C HIS A 369 25.48 -5.65 4.40
N GLU A 370 24.77 -6.03 3.34
CA GLU A 370 24.06 -5.04 2.51
C GLU A 370 22.96 -4.31 3.29
N LEU A 371 22.22 -5.04 4.13
CA LEU A 371 21.15 -4.48 4.95
C LEU A 371 21.68 -3.53 6.02
N GLU A 372 22.80 -3.85 6.68
CA GLU A 372 23.48 -2.94 7.60
C GLU A 372 23.81 -1.61 6.91
N ASN A 373 24.39 -1.67 5.71
CA ASN A 373 24.71 -0.49 4.90
C ASN A 373 23.45 0.29 4.50
N GLU A 374 22.39 -0.40 4.06
CA GLU A 374 21.12 0.24 3.69
C GLU A 374 20.49 0.97 4.89
N LEU A 375 20.48 0.34 6.06
CA LEU A 375 19.97 0.92 7.30
C LEU A 375 20.78 2.15 7.71
N HIS A 376 22.11 2.11 7.58
CA HIS A 376 22.97 3.27 7.86
C HIS A 376 22.65 4.46 6.94
N VAL A 377 22.53 4.23 5.63
CA VAL A 377 22.15 5.27 4.66
C VAL A 377 20.78 5.86 5.00
N ARG A 378 19.81 5.01 5.36
CA ARG A 378 18.46 5.45 5.73
C ARG A 378 18.42 6.21 7.05
N ALA A 379 19.17 5.79 8.05
CA ALA A 379 19.34 6.49 9.32
C ALA A 379 19.80 7.94 9.11
N VAL A 380 20.86 8.14 8.31
CA VAL A 380 21.34 9.47 7.94
C VAL A 380 20.24 10.28 7.25
N HIS A 381 19.56 9.68 6.27
CA HIS A 381 18.47 10.35 5.55
C HIS A 381 17.30 10.75 6.48
N GLU A 382 16.91 9.89 7.42
CA GLU A 382 15.85 10.20 8.40
C GLU A 382 16.24 11.40 9.28
N VAL A 383 17.52 11.53 9.65
CA VAL A 383 18.04 12.68 10.41
C VAL A 383 18.03 13.95 9.56
N GLU A 384 18.45 13.87 8.29
CA GLU A 384 18.42 14.98 7.36
C GLU A 384 17.00 15.52 7.15
N VAL A 385 16.04 14.64 6.86
CA VAL A 385 14.63 15.01 6.65
C VAL A 385 14.05 15.66 7.91
N ARG A 386 14.26 15.06 9.10
CA ARG A 386 13.83 15.64 10.38
C ARG A 386 14.42 17.04 10.60
N SER A 387 15.70 17.22 10.27
CA SER A 387 16.41 18.51 10.38
C SER A 387 15.88 19.56 9.40
N LEU A 388 15.55 19.19 8.17
CA LEU A 388 14.99 20.10 7.17
C LEU A 388 13.55 20.50 7.50
N MET A 389 12.72 19.56 7.94
CA MET A 389 11.33 19.81 8.32
C MET A 389 11.24 20.75 9.54
N SER A 390 12.10 20.56 10.54
CA SER A 390 12.16 21.45 11.71
C SER A 390 12.64 22.88 11.38
N ARG A 391 13.52 23.04 10.38
CA ARG A 391 13.93 24.36 9.86
C ARG A 391 12.83 25.03 9.04
N GLY A 392 12.12 24.26 8.20
CA GLY A 392 10.99 24.74 7.40
C GLY A 392 9.85 25.27 8.27
N TRP A 393 9.55 24.59 9.38
CA TRP A 393 8.59 25.05 10.38
C TRP A 393 9.01 26.39 11.01
N LYS A 394 10.26 26.50 11.48
CA LYS A 394 10.80 27.74 12.08
C LYS A 394 10.86 28.93 11.11
N ASN A 395 11.02 28.68 9.81
CA ASN A 395 11.00 29.73 8.78
C ASN A 395 9.56 30.15 8.42
N ARG A 396 8.59 29.23 8.44
CA ARG A 396 7.16 29.58 8.26
C ARG A 396 6.63 30.40 9.43
N ASP A 397 6.98 30.05 10.67
CA ASP A 397 6.59 30.82 11.85
C ASP A 397 7.21 32.22 11.85
N ARG A 398 8.49 32.36 11.43
CA ARG A 398 9.12 33.66 11.24
C ARG A 398 8.46 34.50 10.13
N ASN A 399 8.13 33.89 8.99
CA ASN A 399 7.46 34.59 7.90
C ASN A 399 6.00 34.99 8.26
N ARG A 400 5.29 34.18 9.07
CA ARG A 400 3.97 34.54 9.61
C ARG A 400 4.07 35.69 10.64
N GLN A 401 5.14 35.74 11.44
CA GLN A 401 5.38 36.86 12.37
C GLN A 401 5.80 38.15 11.65
N SER A 402 6.55 38.07 10.55
CA SER A 402 6.93 39.26 9.75
C SER A 402 5.81 39.78 8.84
N ALA A 403 4.82 38.94 8.50
CA ALA A 403 3.67 39.33 7.69
C ALA A 403 2.55 40.03 8.49
N ASN A 404 2.69 40.20 9.81
CA ASN A 404 1.71 40.86 10.66
C ASN A 404 2.32 42.05 11.44
N PRO A 405 2.58 43.20 10.79
CA PRO A 405 3.26 44.33 11.42
C PRO A 405 2.40 45.10 12.44
N TRP A 406 1.15 44.70 12.69
CA TRP A 406 0.19 45.43 13.53
C TRP A 406 0.15 45.02 15.00
N ARG A 407 0.97 44.06 15.46
CA ARG A 407 0.96 43.60 16.86
C ARG A 407 2.06 44.15 17.78
N SER A 408 2.92 45.07 17.33
CA SER A 408 4.00 45.64 18.15
C SER A 408 3.78 47.09 18.64
N ARG A 409 2.60 47.70 18.42
CA ARG A 409 2.26 49.02 19.00
C ARG A 409 1.00 48.95 19.87
N ARG A 410 1.14 48.43 21.09
CA ARG A 410 0.28 48.72 22.25
C ARG A 410 0.92 48.14 23.50
N ALA A 411 1.98 48.81 23.96
CA ALA A 411 2.46 48.71 25.33
C ALA A 411 3.39 49.90 25.62
N ALA A 412 2.80 51.03 25.98
CA ALA A 412 3.37 51.99 26.92
C ALA A 412 2.22 52.88 27.42
N PRO A 413 2.07 53.08 28.74
CA PRO A 413 1.04 53.93 29.33
C PRO A 413 1.24 55.41 29.03
#